data_AF-A0A3E0R259-F1
#
_entry.id   AF-A0A3E0R259-F1
#
_cell.length_a   1.000
_cell.length_b   1.000
_cell.length_c   1.000
_cell.angle_alpha   90.00
_cell.angle_beta   90.00
_cell.angle_gamma   90.00
#
_symmetry.space_group_name_H-M   'P 1'
#
loop_
_entity.id
_entity.type
_entity.pdbx_description
1 polymer ?
#
loop_
_entity_poly.entity_id
_entity_poly.type
_entity_poly.pdbx_seq_one_letter_code
_entity_poly.pdbx_strand_id
1 'polypeptide(L)'
;MIDEVTILGRGQSLEKLDTFSSASDFVITCNCFWDYPYTTTPYYKNPIISKFLKNKRIAIVATLCNHTGSDVSGYEKTFDIVDKYNTCFSSGSKRRGQPLSGFSLMPDSCLNVYNKIGESKIKTQGDYIPGTLAYAVILAIAHYKFKKVNIFGLDFYESDYYIKQLHDYSEESSEKEIVQNKIDFSNFFNYFKDVEFCVHTLANFNPNAQNVSTA
;
A
#
# COMPACT_ATOMS: atom_id res chain seq x y z
N MET A 1 -6.08 -14.91 -16.55
CA MET A 1 -5.34 -14.03 -15.64
C MET A 1 -5.26 -14.75 -14.31
N ILE A 2 -4.10 -14.81 -13.68
CA ILE A 2 -3.97 -15.40 -12.35
C ILE A 2 -4.71 -14.48 -11.38
N ASP A 3 -5.53 -15.05 -10.51
CA ASP A 3 -6.45 -14.31 -9.64
C ASP A 3 -5.77 -13.86 -8.32
N GLU A 4 -4.52 -13.45 -8.44
CA GLU A 4 -3.61 -13.16 -7.33
C GLU A 4 -2.86 -11.87 -7.62
N VAL A 5 -2.61 -11.06 -6.60
CA VAL A 5 -1.72 -9.90 -6.68
C VAL A 5 -0.88 -9.79 -5.42
N THR A 6 0.34 -9.30 -5.58
CA THR A 6 1.19 -8.91 -4.46
C THR A 6 1.23 -7.39 -4.34
N ILE A 7 0.91 -6.90 -3.15
CA ILE A 7 0.98 -5.49 -2.80
C ILE A 7 2.20 -5.28 -1.91
N LEU A 8 3.07 -4.35 -2.30
CA LEU A 8 4.27 -3.98 -1.57
C LEU A 8 4.09 -2.56 -1.00
N GLY A 9 3.88 -2.47 0.31
CA GLY A 9 4.10 -1.27 1.12
C GLY A 9 5.54 -1.18 1.61
N ARG A 10 5.85 -0.26 2.52
CA ARG A 10 7.21 -0.05 3.04
C ARG A 10 7.41 -0.80 4.35
N GLY A 11 8.56 -1.43 4.59
CA GLY A 11 8.85 -1.99 5.92
C GLY A 11 9.78 -3.19 5.90
N GLN A 12 10.18 -3.62 7.10
CA GLN A 12 11.14 -4.72 7.23
C GLN A 12 10.56 -6.07 6.77
N SER A 13 9.24 -6.27 6.79
CA SER A 13 8.63 -7.51 6.29
C SER A 13 8.88 -7.78 4.79
N LEU A 14 9.35 -6.79 4.03
CA LEU A 14 9.84 -6.98 2.66
C LEU A 14 11.03 -7.96 2.57
N GLU A 15 11.77 -8.19 3.66
CA GLU A 15 12.83 -9.23 3.69
C GLU A 15 12.29 -10.64 3.45
N LYS A 16 11.00 -10.88 3.77
CA LYS A 16 10.31 -12.15 3.49
C LYS A 16 10.14 -12.43 2.00
N LEU A 17 10.36 -11.45 1.12
CA LEU A 17 10.35 -11.64 -0.32
C LEU A 17 11.45 -12.60 -0.81
N ASP A 18 12.51 -12.83 -0.03
CA ASP A 18 13.61 -13.73 -0.44
C ASP A 18 13.17 -15.19 -0.56
N THR A 19 12.20 -15.61 0.26
CA THR A 19 11.62 -16.96 0.26
C THR A 19 10.20 -17.02 -0.30
N PHE A 20 9.58 -15.86 -0.53
CA PHE A 20 8.26 -15.77 -1.12
C PHE A 20 8.29 -16.01 -2.63
N SER A 21 7.26 -16.70 -3.12
CA SER A 21 6.98 -16.81 -4.55
C SER A 21 5.51 -16.61 -4.79
N SER A 22 5.17 -15.93 -5.89
CA SER A 22 3.81 -15.75 -6.35
C SER A 22 3.74 -16.19 -7.80
N ALA A 23 2.65 -16.86 -8.16
CA ALA A 23 2.36 -17.21 -9.54
C ALA A 23 1.97 -15.97 -10.34
N SER A 24 1.48 -14.92 -9.69
CA SER A 24 1.10 -13.65 -10.33
C SER A 24 2.31 -12.90 -10.88
N ASP A 25 2.15 -12.37 -12.09
CA ASP A 25 3.08 -11.43 -12.72
C ASP A 25 2.75 -9.96 -12.39
N PHE A 26 1.66 -9.70 -11.64
CA PHE A 26 1.19 -8.35 -11.33
C PHE A 26 1.51 -7.95 -9.89
N VAL A 27 2.08 -6.76 -9.72
CA VAL A 27 2.47 -6.21 -8.42
C VAL A 27 1.92 -4.79 -8.29
N ILE A 28 1.44 -4.42 -7.10
CA ILE A 28 1.10 -3.03 -6.77
C ILE A 28 2.11 -2.53 -5.75
N THR A 29 2.82 -1.45 -6.05
CA THR A 29 3.71 -0.78 -5.08
C THR A 29 3.06 0.48 -4.53
N CYS A 30 3.21 0.74 -3.24
CA CYS A 30 2.52 1.82 -2.53
C CYS A 30 3.51 2.77 -1.85
N ASN A 31 3.15 4.04 -1.68
CA ASN A 31 4.05 5.10 -1.18
C ASN A 31 5.20 5.37 -2.17
N CYS A 32 6.28 6.01 -1.72
CA CYS A 32 7.46 6.28 -2.52
C CYS A 32 8.39 5.05 -2.55
N PHE A 33 8.13 4.09 -3.43
CA PHE A 33 9.04 2.95 -3.67
C PHE A 33 10.30 3.33 -4.46
N TRP A 34 10.22 4.45 -5.18
CA TRP A 34 11.26 5.02 -6.05
C TRP A 34 12.17 6.00 -5.31
N ASP A 35 13.02 6.71 -6.06
CA ASP A 35 13.95 7.71 -5.52
C ASP A 35 13.19 8.86 -4.85
N TYR A 36 13.42 9.01 -3.54
CA TYR A 36 12.74 10.01 -2.71
C TYR A 36 13.75 10.71 -1.79
N PRO A 37 13.73 12.05 -1.66
CA PRO A 37 14.78 12.82 -1.00
C PRO A 37 15.07 12.44 0.46
N TYR A 38 14.07 11.90 1.16
CA TYR A 38 14.17 11.53 2.58
C TYR A 38 14.41 10.04 2.81
N THR A 39 14.75 9.29 1.75
CA THR A 39 15.05 7.86 1.85
C THR A 39 16.51 7.62 1.48
N THR A 40 17.29 7.12 2.44
CA THR A 40 18.73 6.85 2.27
C THR A 40 19.02 5.79 1.20
N THR A 41 18.11 4.83 1.01
CA THR A 41 18.17 3.86 -0.09
C THR A 41 16.76 3.60 -0.62
N PRO A 42 16.46 3.94 -1.88
CA PRO A 42 15.17 3.62 -2.50
C PRO A 42 14.85 2.13 -2.42
N TYR A 43 13.61 1.78 -2.06
CA TYR A 43 13.21 0.39 -1.82
C TYR A 43 13.48 -0.52 -3.03
N TYR A 44 13.22 -0.04 -4.25
CA TYR A 44 13.44 -0.84 -5.45
C TYR A 44 14.91 -1.20 -5.73
N LYS A 45 15.86 -0.49 -5.12
CA LYS A 45 17.30 -0.78 -5.25
C LYS A 45 17.77 -1.87 -4.28
N ASN A 46 16.96 -2.27 -3.31
CA ASN A 46 17.25 -3.43 -2.47
C ASN A 46 17.30 -4.69 -3.36
N PRO A 47 18.36 -5.53 -3.27
CA PRO A 47 18.51 -6.70 -4.14
C PRO A 47 17.35 -7.71 -4.07
N ILE A 48 16.78 -7.93 -2.88
CA ILE A 48 15.65 -8.86 -2.68
C ILE A 48 14.42 -8.33 -3.42
N ILE A 49 14.09 -7.06 -3.21
CA ILE A 49 12.94 -6.39 -3.83
C ILE A 49 13.14 -6.31 -5.35
N SER A 50 14.31 -5.89 -5.80
CA SER A 50 14.65 -5.77 -7.23
C SER A 50 14.54 -7.11 -7.95
N LYS A 51 15.05 -8.19 -7.34
CA LYS A 51 14.92 -9.56 -7.85
C LYS A 51 13.46 -9.99 -7.97
N PHE A 52 12.63 -9.70 -6.97
CA PHE A 52 11.21 -10.06 -6.96
C PHE A 52 10.41 -9.30 -8.03
N LEU A 53 10.67 -7.99 -8.18
CA LEU A 53 9.98 -7.13 -9.16
C LEU A 53 10.41 -7.39 -10.60
N LYS A 54 11.54 -8.07 -10.83
CA LYS A 54 12.03 -8.37 -12.16
C LYS A 54 10.98 -9.20 -12.92
N ASN A 55 10.69 -8.78 -14.16
CA ASN A 55 9.68 -9.38 -15.04
C ASN A 55 8.23 -9.33 -14.49
N LYS A 56 7.94 -8.44 -13.54
CA LYS A 56 6.58 -8.16 -13.07
C LYS A 56 6.05 -6.91 -13.77
N ARG A 57 4.74 -6.91 -14.01
CA ARG A 57 3.95 -5.75 -14.39
C ARG A 57 3.57 -4.98 -13.13
N ILE A 58 3.85 -3.69 -13.07
CA ILE A 58 3.75 -2.92 -11.82
C ILE A 58 2.76 -1.78 -11.96
N ALA A 59 1.80 -1.73 -11.04
CA ALA A 59 0.99 -0.55 -10.79
C ALA A 59 1.54 0.21 -9.58
N ILE A 60 1.60 1.54 -9.67
CA ILE A 60 2.05 2.40 -8.57
C ILE A 60 0.84 3.11 -7.95
N VAL A 61 0.74 3.11 -6.62
CA VAL A 61 -0.24 3.89 -5.86
C VAL A 61 0.47 4.86 -4.92
N ALA A 62 0.29 6.16 -5.16
CA ALA A 62 1.02 7.22 -4.47
C ALA A 62 0.08 8.28 -3.87
N THR A 63 0.38 8.74 -2.65
CA THR A 63 -0.32 9.89 -2.06
C THR A 63 0.35 11.19 -2.48
N LEU A 64 -0.41 12.30 -2.43
CA LEU A 64 0.01 13.71 -2.58
C LEU A 64 1.05 14.18 -1.55
N CYS A 65 1.98 13.32 -1.11
CA CYS A 65 3.21 13.71 -0.42
C CYS A 65 4.13 14.34 -1.47
N ASN A 66 3.71 15.51 -1.96
CA ASN A 66 4.48 16.37 -2.86
C ASN A 66 5.72 16.84 -2.12
N HIS A 67 6.82 16.11 -2.24
CA HIS A 67 8.11 16.69 -1.97
C HIS A 67 8.78 17.01 -3.31
N THR A 68 9.13 18.28 -3.46
CA THR A 68 10.13 18.73 -4.42
C THR A 68 11.30 17.75 -4.43
N GLY A 69 11.54 17.08 -5.55
CA GLY A 69 12.65 16.12 -5.72
C GLY A 69 12.27 14.64 -5.78
N SER A 70 10.99 14.27 -5.74
CA SER A 70 10.54 12.91 -6.08
C SER A 70 10.69 12.65 -7.59
N ASP A 71 11.46 11.63 -7.97
CA ASP A 71 11.69 11.23 -9.38
C ASP A 71 11.42 9.74 -9.59
N VAL A 72 10.37 9.42 -10.34
CA VAL A 72 9.99 8.03 -10.65
C VAL A 72 10.70 7.48 -11.89
N SER A 73 11.41 8.33 -12.66
CA SER A 73 11.95 7.95 -13.97
C SER A 73 13.01 6.85 -13.90
N GLY A 74 13.80 6.81 -12.82
CA GLY A 74 14.76 5.71 -12.58
C GLY A 74 14.07 4.36 -12.37
N TYR A 75 12.93 4.39 -11.68
CA TYR A 75 12.11 3.20 -11.45
C TYR A 75 11.43 2.74 -12.74
N GLU A 76 10.88 3.66 -13.53
CA GLU A 76 10.26 3.40 -14.85
C GLU A 76 11.24 2.83 -15.88
N LYS A 77 12.50 3.26 -15.84
CA LYS A 77 13.54 2.70 -16.74
C LYS A 77 13.95 1.28 -16.37
N THR A 78 13.71 0.87 -15.12
CA THR A 78 14.19 -0.40 -14.59
C THR A 78 13.12 -1.49 -14.64
N PHE A 79 11.84 -1.13 -14.47
CA PHE A 79 10.73 -2.08 -14.38
C PHE A 79 9.58 -1.72 -15.30
N ASP A 80 8.73 -2.71 -15.58
CA ASP A 80 7.54 -2.55 -16.41
C ASP A 80 6.40 -1.88 -15.62
N ILE A 81 6.46 -0.56 -15.53
CA ILE A 81 5.41 0.25 -14.90
C ILE A 81 4.25 0.41 -15.88
N VAL A 82 3.15 -0.29 -15.61
CA VAL A 82 1.98 -0.33 -16.51
C VAL A 82 0.91 0.69 -16.12
N ASP A 83 0.86 1.07 -14.84
CA ASP A 83 -0.14 1.97 -14.31
C ASP A 83 0.42 2.83 -13.17
N LYS A 84 -0.05 4.08 -13.05
CA LYS A 84 0.34 5.03 -12.00
C LYS A 84 -0.89 5.78 -11.50
N TYR A 85 -1.22 5.60 -10.23
CA TYR A 85 -2.40 6.18 -9.60
C TYR A 85 -2.03 7.06 -8.41
N ASN A 86 -2.61 8.25 -8.38
CA ASN A 86 -2.65 9.10 -7.21
C ASN A 86 -3.85 8.74 -6.35
N THR A 87 -3.71 8.80 -5.02
CA THR A 87 -4.80 8.59 -4.06
C THR A 87 -5.78 9.78 -3.99
N CYS A 88 -6.31 10.21 -5.13
CA CYS A 88 -7.37 11.21 -5.27
C CYS A 88 -8.34 10.81 -6.37
N PHE A 89 -9.57 11.34 -6.31
CA PHE A 89 -10.64 11.04 -7.26
C PHE A 89 -11.07 12.30 -8.03
N SER A 90 -11.69 12.10 -9.18
CA SER A 90 -12.17 13.16 -10.08
C SER A 90 -13.33 13.98 -9.47
N SER A 91 -14.27 13.31 -8.82
CA SER A 91 -15.46 13.90 -8.19
C SER A 91 -16.11 12.92 -7.20
N GLY A 92 -17.12 13.35 -6.44
CA GLY A 92 -17.92 12.45 -5.58
C GLY A 92 -17.26 11.95 -4.29
N SER A 93 -16.03 12.36 -3.98
CA SER A 93 -15.39 12.17 -2.67
C SER A 93 -14.95 13.51 -2.08
N LYS A 94 -14.71 13.55 -0.77
CA LYS A 94 -14.04 14.68 -0.11
C LYS A 94 -12.57 14.85 -0.55
N ARG A 95 -12.01 13.88 -1.29
CA ARG A 95 -10.61 13.78 -1.77
C ARG A 95 -10.47 14.18 -3.24
N ARG A 96 -10.99 15.36 -3.59
CA ARG A 96 -10.75 15.96 -4.91
C ARG A 96 -9.34 16.53 -4.96
N GLY A 97 -8.62 16.27 -6.04
CA GLY A 97 -7.28 16.80 -6.25
C GLY A 97 -6.83 16.61 -7.69
N GLN A 98 -5.76 17.31 -8.07
CA GLN A 98 -5.05 17.02 -9.32
C GLN A 98 -4.05 15.89 -9.04
N PRO A 99 -3.88 14.93 -9.97
CA PRO A 99 -2.86 13.90 -9.80
C PRO A 99 -1.46 14.50 -9.95
N LEU A 100 -0.45 13.77 -9.50
CA LEU A 100 0.95 14.09 -9.81
C LEU A 100 1.17 14.08 -11.33
N SER A 101 2.18 14.80 -11.79
CA SER A 101 2.56 14.76 -13.21
C SER A 101 2.86 13.32 -13.63
N GLY A 102 2.21 12.87 -14.70
CA GLY A 102 2.35 11.50 -15.20
C GLY A 102 1.60 10.43 -14.39
N PHE A 103 0.80 10.80 -13.39
CA PHE A 103 -0.10 9.91 -12.67
C PHE A 103 -1.56 10.16 -13.05
N SER A 104 -2.38 9.13 -12.94
CA SER A 104 -3.82 9.20 -13.11
C SER A 104 -4.52 9.33 -11.76
N LEU A 105 -5.76 9.82 -11.77
CA LEU A 105 -6.65 9.73 -10.60
C LEU A 105 -7.01 8.27 -10.33
N MET A 106 -7.39 7.93 -9.10
CA MET A 106 -7.97 6.63 -8.78
C MET A 106 -9.20 6.35 -9.67
N PRO A 107 -9.37 5.12 -10.18
CA PRO A 107 -10.53 4.76 -10.99
C PRO A 107 -11.86 4.90 -10.23
N ASP A 108 -12.93 5.29 -10.92
CA ASP A 108 -14.27 5.45 -10.32
C ASP A 108 -14.82 4.14 -9.73
N SER A 109 -14.38 2.98 -10.23
CA SER A 109 -14.70 1.67 -9.64
C SER A 109 -14.27 1.57 -8.17
N CYS A 110 -13.24 2.31 -7.78
CA CYS A 110 -12.72 2.37 -6.41
C CYS A 110 -13.51 3.34 -5.52
N LEU A 111 -14.17 4.35 -6.11
CA LEU A 111 -14.85 5.42 -5.36
C LEU A 111 -16.00 4.90 -4.49
N ASN A 112 -16.83 3.99 -5.02
CA ASN A 112 -17.95 3.43 -4.25
C ASN A 112 -17.48 2.66 -3.02
N VAL A 113 -16.44 1.85 -3.17
CA VAL A 113 -15.81 1.11 -2.08
C VAL A 113 -15.18 2.07 -1.07
N TYR A 114 -14.45 3.08 -1.56
CA TYR A 114 -13.88 4.14 -0.74
C TYR A 114 -14.94 4.84 0.10
N ASN A 115 -16.07 5.23 -0.49
CA ASN A 115 -17.15 5.91 0.24
C ASN A 115 -17.79 4.99 1.30
N LYS A 116 -18.05 3.71 0.98
CA LYS A 116 -18.67 2.75 1.92
C LYS A 116 -17.78 2.42 3.13
N ILE A 117 -16.49 2.23 2.89
CA ILE A 117 -15.52 1.90 3.94
C ILE A 117 -15.13 3.18 4.70
N GLY A 118 -14.87 4.27 3.97
CA GLY A 118 -14.35 5.54 4.50
C GLY A 118 -15.37 6.39 5.26
N GLU A 119 -16.66 6.37 4.92
CA GLU A 119 -17.68 7.17 5.62
C GLU A 119 -18.10 6.58 6.97
N SER A 120 -17.90 5.28 7.21
CA SER A 120 -18.59 4.62 8.33
C SER A 120 -17.88 4.71 9.69
N LYS A 121 -16.54 4.75 9.81
CA LYS A 121 -15.88 4.70 11.14
C LYS A 121 -14.51 5.36 11.32
N ILE A 122 -13.87 5.93 10.30
CA ILE A 122 -12.58 6.62 10.48
C ILE A 122 -12.84 8.11 10.79
N LYS A 123 -13.41 8.38 11.98
CA LYS A 123 -13.48 9.74 12.52
C LYS A 123 -12.16 10.05 13.24
N THR A 124 -11.14 10.43 12.49
CA THR A 124 -10.05 11.25 13.01
C THR A 124 -10.18 12.66 12.43
N GLN A 125 -9.65 13.67 13.12
CA GLN A 125 -9.76 15.07 12.68
C GLN A 125 -9.14 15.22 11.28
N GLY A 126 -9.99 15.56 10.31
CA GLY A 126 -9.66 15.59 8.88
C GLY A 126 -9.92 14.23 8.22
N ASP A 127 -10.69 14.23 7.14
CA ASP A 127 -11.18 13.01 6.48
C ASP A 127 -10.03 12.24 5.76
N TYR A 128 -9.34 11.36 6.49
CA TYR A 128 -8.25 10.51 5.98
C TYR A 128 -8.69 9.04 5.99
N ILE A 129 -8.58 8.32 4.85
CA ILE A 129 -8.10 6.93 4.90
C ILE A 129 -6.58 7.07 4.98
N PRO A 130 -5.94 6.78 6.12
CA PRO A 130 -4.50 6.85 6.24
C PRO A 130 -3.84 5.73 5.40
N GLY A 131 -2.75 6.07 4.72
CA GLY A 131 -1.90 5.11 4.00
C GLY A 131 -2.27 4.87 2.54
N THR A 132 -1.26 4.73 1.67
CA THR A 132 -1.44 4.31 0.28
C THR A 132 -1.84 2.84 0.16
N LEU A 133 -1.61 2.04 1.20
CA LEU A 133 -1.89 0.60 1.20
C LEU A 133 -3.37 0.27 1.07
N ALA A 134 -4.25 0.98 1.80
CA ALA A 134 -5.69 0.80 1.68
C ALA A 134 -6.19 1.08 0.26
N TYR A 135 -5.66 2.12 -0.39
CA TYR A 135 -5.96 2.44 -1.79
C TYR A 135 -5.48 1.35 -2.74
N ALA A 136 -4.29 0.78 -2.51
CA ALA A 136 -3.78 -0.32 -3.30
C ALA A 136 -4.65 -1.57 -3.19
N VAL A 137 -5.17 -1.89 -2.00
CA VAL A 137 -6.10 -3.03 -1.84
C VAL A 137 -7.45 -2.73 -2.50
N ILE A 138 -7.99 -1.52 -2.36
CA ILE A 138 -9.21 -1.13 -3.10
C ILE A 138 -8.97 -1.23 -4.60
N LEU A 139 -7.82 -0.79 -5.11
CA LEU A 139 -7.47 -0.90 -6.53
C LEU A 139 -7.41 -2.37 -6.98
N ALA A 140 -6.69 -3.21 -6.24
CA ALA A 140 -6.58 -4.65 -6.50
C ALA A 140 -7.96 -5.32 -6.66
N ILE A 141 -8.87 -5.06 -5.72
CA ILE A 141 -10.13 -5.80 -5.64
C ILE A 141 -11.23 -5.12 -6.46
N ALA A 142 -11.39 -3.80 -6.33
CA ALA A 142 -12.50 -3.07 -6.93
C ALA A 142 -12.26 -2.77 -8.41
N HIS A 143 -11.01 -2.52 -8.82
CA HIS A 143 -10.65 -2.22 -10.20
C HIS A 143 -10.15 -3.47 -10.93
N TYR A 144 -9.07 -4.10 -10.44
CA TYR A 144 -8.45 -5.24 -11.10
C TYR A 144 -9.14 -6.59 -10.82
N LYS A 145 -10.05 -6.65 -9.86
CA LYS A 145 -10.89 -7.82 -9.53
C LYS A 145 -10.16 -9.04 -8.97
N PHE A 146 -8.95 -8.87 -8.42
CA PHE A 146 -8.21 -9.96 -7.79
C PHE A 146 -8.98 -10.55 -6.59
N LYS A 147 -8.88 -11.87 -6.41
CA LYS A 147 -9.49 -12.64 -5.31
C LYS A 147 -8.49 -13.13 -4.27
N LYS A 148 -7.20 -13.10 -4.58
CA LYS A 148 -6.11 -13.32 -3.62
C LYS A 148 -5.18 -12.12 -3.58
N VAL A 149 -4.91 -11.60 -2.39
CA VAL A 149 -4.07 -10.43 -2.17
C VAL A 149 -3.00 -10.77 -1.14
N ASN A 150 -1.75 -10.85 -1.58
CA ASN A 150 -0.61 -10.93 -0.68
C ASN A 150 -0.15 -9.52 -0.36
N ILE A 151 0.14 -9.23 0.91
CA ILE A 151 0.51 -7.88 1.33
C ILE A 151 1.82 -7.93 2.12
N PHE A 152 2.79 -7.15 1.68
CA PHE A 152 4.06 -6.90 2.37
C PHE A 152 4.15 -5.44 2.76
N GLY A 153 4.90 -5.14 3.82
CA GLY A 153 5.09 -3.78 4.30
C GLY A 153 4.05 -3.30 5.31
N LEU A 154 4.44 -2.24 6.00
CA LEU A 154 3.82 -1.62 7.14
C LEU A 154 2.94 -0.45 6.69
N ASP A 155 1.63 -0.68 6.70
CA ASP A 155 0.64 0.30 7.14
C ASP A 155 -0.42 -0.36 8.08
N PHE A 156 -0.27 -1.66 8.40
CA PHE A 156 -1.09 -2.35 9.40
C PHE A 156 -0.43 -2.19 10.77
N TYR A 157 -1.19 -1.77 11.78
CA TYR A 157 -0.62 -1.69 13.11
C TYR A 157 -0.41 -3.09 13.69
N GLU A 158 0.85 -3.44 13.70
CA GLU A 158 1.54 -4.48 14.46
C GLU A 158 1.57 -4.05 15.94
N SER A 159 0.84 -4.73 16.85
CA SER A 159 0.63 -4.21 18.21
C SER A 159 1.89 -4.24 19.09
N ASP A 160 2.88 -5.06 18.76
CA ASP A 160 4.08 -5.29 19.58
C ASP A 160 5.30 -5.57 18.69
N TYR A 161 6.17 -4.58 18.50
CA TYR A 161 7.46 -4.80 17.87
C TYR A 161 8.43 -5.45 18.84
N TYR A 162 8.88 -6.67 18.55
CA TYR A 162 10.08 -7.26 19.17
C TYR A 162 11.39 -6.74 18.54
N ILE A 163 11.31 -5.99 17.44
CA ILE A 163 12.47 -5.43 16.72
C ILE A 163 12.32 -3.91 16.65
N LYS A 164 13.32 -3.19 17.17
CA LYS A 164 13.35 -1.72 17.14
C LYS A 164 13.37 -1.27 15.68
N GLN A 165 12.34 -0.52 15.26
CA GLN A 165 12.31 0.14 13.94
C GLN A 165 13.56 1.00 13.77
N LEU A 166 14.26 0.84 12.65
CA LEU A 166 15.46 1.63 12.32
C LEU A 166 15.10 2.97 11.66
N HIS A 167 13.86 3.14 11.19
CA HIS A 167 13.37 4.39 10.64
C HIS A 167 12.93 5.33 11.78
N ASP A 168 13.52 6.51 11.84
CA ASP A 168 13.15 7.53 12.82
C ASP A 168 11.90 8.28 12.35
N TYR A 169 10.74 7.81 12.80
CA TYR A 169 9.46 8.47 12.49
C TYR A 169 9.27 9.81 13.23
N SER A 170 10.18 10.21 14.13
CA SER A 170 10.06 11.47 14.86
C SER A 170 10.15 12.71 13.96
N GLU A 171 10.74 12.57 12.76
CA GLU A 171 10.77 13.60 11.73
C GLU A 171 9.48 13.64 10.88
N GLU A 172 8.67 12.58 10.87
CA GLU A 172 7.46 12.45 10.03
C GLU A 172 6.16 12.73 10.79
N SER A 173 6.11 12.54 12.11
CA SER A 173 4.99 12.92 12.97
C SER A 173 5.36 12.75 14.44
N SER A 174 4.66 13.44 15.35
CA SER A 174 4.89 13.22 16.79
C SER A 174 4.53 11.78 17.17
N GLU A 175 5.28 11.12 18.06
CA GLU A 175 4.99 9.74 18.53
C GLU A 175 3.51 9.52 18.93
N LYS A 176 2.83 10.57 19.40
CA LYS A 176 1.40 10.57 19.70
C LYS A 176 0.51 10.34 18.48
N GLU A 177 0.82 10.91 17.32
CA GLU A 177 0.03 10.75 16.09
C GLU A 177 0.21 9.35 15.48
N ILE A 178 1.41 8.77 15.59
CA ILE A 178 1.70 7.40 15.15
C ILE A 178 0.89 6.39 15.97
N VAL A 179 0.79 6.59 17.28
CA VAL A 179 0.04 5.74 18.21
C VAL A 179 -1.49 5.99 18.17
N GLN A 180 -1.94 7.20 17.82
CA GLN A 180 -3.37 7.53 17.74
C GLN A 180 -4.02 7.19 16.38
N ASN A 181 -3.25 7.14 15.30
CA ASN A 181 -3.75 6.79 13.96
C ASN A 181 -3.75 5.28 13.69
N LYS A 182 -3.81 4.45 14.74
CA LYS A 182 -4.00 3.00 14.66
C LYS A 182 -5.31 2.68 13.93
N ILE A 183 -5.24 2.36 12.64
CA ILE A 183 -6.42 1.89 11.90
C ILE A 183 -6.56 0.39 12.15
N ASP A 184 -7.70 0.01 12.71
CA ASP A 184 -8.14 -1.37 12.66
C ASP A 184 -8.59 -1.74 11.24
N PHE A 185 -7.75 -2.49 10.52
CA PHE A 185 -8.07 -3.01 9.18
C PHE A 185 -9.03 -4.21 9.22
N SER A 186 -9.44 -4.71 10.39
CA SER A 186 -10.38 -5.84 10.47
C SER A 186 -11.70 -5.52 9.77
N ASN A 187 -12.22 -4.29 9.91
CA ASN A 187 -13.43 -3.85 9.18
C ASN A 187 -13.22 -3.85 7.66
N PHE A 188 -12.01 -3.54 7.22
CA PHE A 188 -11.64 -3.51 5.81
C PHE A 188 -11.58 -4.94 5.24
N PHE A 189 -10.93 -5.87 5.94
CA PHE A 189 -10.89 -7.28 5.56
C PHE A 189 -12.28 -7.93 5.58
N ASN A 190 -13.11 -7.60 6.57
CA ASN A 190 -14.49 -8.09 6.68
C ASN A 190 -15.39 -7.55 5.56
N TYR A 191 -15.17 -6.33 5.08
CA TYR A 191 -15.89 -5.81 3.91
C TYR A 191 -15.60 -6.64 2.66
N PHE A 192 -14.36 -7.13 2.51
CA PHE A 192 -13.92 -7.99 1.42
C PHE A 192 -13.87 -9.47 1.82
N LYS A 193 -14.88 -9.96 2.53
CA LYS A 193 -14.94 -11.36 3.03
C LYS A 193 -14.74 -12.46 1.96
N ASP A 194 -15.01 -12.15 0.69
CA ASP A 194 -14.89 -13.07 -0.44
C ASP A 194 -13.51 -13.03 -1.12
N VAL A 195 -12.53 -12.34 -0.51
CA VAL A 195 -11.15 -12.20 -0.98
C VAL A 195 -10.23 -12.84 0.06
N GLU A 196 -9.30 -13.67 -0.38
CA GLU A 196 -8.23 -14.24 0.44
C GLU A 196 -7.12 -13.22 0.62
N PHE A 197 -6.80 -12.89 1.87
CA PHE A 197 -5.66 -12.05 2.22
C PHE A 197 -4.55 -12.88 2.85
N CYS A 198 -3.33 -12.70 2.38
CA CYS A 198 -2.12 -13.22 3.02
C CYS A 198 -1.24 -12.04 3.43
N VAL A 199 -1.19 -11.74 4.72
CA VAL A 199 -0.45 -10.61 5.27
C VAL A 199 0.92 -11.09 5.74
N HIS A 200 1.97 -10.63 5.07
CA HIS A 200 3.36 -10.90 5.44
C HIS A 200 3.86 -9.82 6.39
N THR A 201 3.85 -10.14 7.68
CA THR A 201 4.03 -9.22 8.82
C THR A 201 5.16 -9.72 9.71
N LEU A 202 5.90 -8.80 10.35
CA LEU A 202 6.91 -9.17 11.34
C LEU A 202 6.41 -9.04 12.78
N ALA A 203 5.19 -8.56 13.00
CA ALA A 203 4.60 -8.62 14.33
C ALA A 203 3.38 -9.50 14.45
N ASN A 204 2.99 -9.61 15.71
CA ASN A 204 1.76 -10.21 16.18
C ASN A 204 0.57 -9.41 15.63
N PHE A 205 -0.03 -9.94 14.58
CA PHE A 205 -1.21 -9.39 13.95
C PHE A 205 -2.35 -10.41 14.07
N ASN A 206 -3.43 -10.03 14.75
CA ASN A 206 -4.66 -10.81 14.76
C ASN A 206 -5.77 -10.00 14.07
N PRO A 207 -6.08 -10.30 12.78
CA PRO A 207 -7.05 -9.56 12.00
C PRO A 207 -8.50 -9.77 12.44
N ASN A 208 -8.79 -10.71 13.36
CA ASN A 208 -10.15 -11.10 13.74
C ASN A 208 -11.09 -11.30 12.52
N ALA A 209 -10.55 -11.85 11.43
CA ALA A 209 -11.22 -12.05 10.15
C ALA A 209 -10.83 -13.40 9.56
N GLN A 210 -11.82 -14.19 9.10
CA GLN A 210 -11.61 -15.57 8.66
C GLN A 210 -10.88 -15.69 7.31
N ASN A 211 -10.92 -14.63 6.51
CA ASN A 211 -10.34 -14.57 5.17
C ASN A 211 -8.90 -14.02 5.16
N VAL A 212 -8.28 -13.87 6.33
CA VAL A 212 -6.93 -13.32 6.47
C VAL A 212 -6.02 -14.36 7.12
N SER A 213 -4.94 -14.70 6.44
CA SER A 213 -3.81 -15.43 7.01
C SER A 213 -2.62 -14.51 7.25
N THR A 214 -1.78 -14.85 8.22
CA THR A 214 -0.57 -14.10 8.56
C THR A 214 0.65 -14.98 8.40
N ALA A 215 1.69 -14.48 7.75
CA ALA A 215 2.91 -15.20 7.44
C ALA A 215 4.17 -14.41 7.77
#